data_AF-A0A317CJF4-F1
#
_entry.id   AF-A0A317CJF4-F1
#
_cell.length_a   1.000
_cell.length_b   1.000
_cell.length_c   1.000
_cell.angle_alpha   90.00
_cell.angle_beta   90.00
_cell.angle_gamma   90.00
#
_symmetry.space_group_name_H-M   'P 1'
#
loop_
_entity.id
_entity.type
_entity.pdbx_description
1 polymer ?
#
loop_
_entity_poly.entity_id
_entity_poly.type
_entity_poly.pdbx_seq_one_letter_code
_entity_poly.pdbx_strand_id
1 'polypeptide(L)'
;MTAEVIILNSSGVALAADSAVTIGGTKIYNTAIKLMALSKTEPVGIMVYGNAGLMGVPWETLIKIYRVALKDKQMDTLEDYAEDFLSYLKGRMDLFPPELERQWVGGNVYRLYNRLREQLIKAVEPLMQSGTPVSEEQVAKMLEELIDKQHETLGAEPYGLGMDEEFEDKARSHYSELFKELLEGVFQNLKPRKAYVTKLYDIAIYIHTRNVYSRATSGLVFAGYGNKEIYPSVANYEIEGILQGRLKYRLDESKSKKITHSRDAAVYPFAQEDMVNLFLNGVNSQILHHMTTALTGFIERVPDLIKDEDLNTEVRSVAEIKDSLGLSLEAALNSYYQGFGQHIRDVHITPVMNMVRVLPKDELAAMAEALVNLTAFKRKMTNTLETVGGPIDVAVISKGDGLVWIKRKHYFPPELNATFYKNYFRGIDND
;
A
#
# COMPACT_ATOMS: atom_id res chain seq x y z
N MET A 1 6.51 -8.71 -4.50
CA MET A 1 5.09 -8.41 -4.76
C MET A 1 4.27 -9.57 -4.19
N THR A 2 3.00 -9.37 -3.90
CA THR A 2 2.09 -10.39 -3.35
C THR A 2 0.75 -10.29 -4.10
N ALA A 3 -0.07 -11.33 -4.04
CA ALA A 3 -1.47 -11.28 -4.42
C ALA A 3 -2.31 -11.81 -3.28
N GLU A 4 -3.16 -10.92 -2.78
CA GLU A 4 -3.98 -11.13 -1.62
C GLU A 4 -5.37 -10.57 -1.92
N VAL A 5 -6.40 -11.25 -1.43
CA VAL A 5 -7.78 -10.82 -1.61
C VAL A 5 -8.57 -11.06 -0.35
N ILE A 6 -9.44 -10.09 -0.05
CA ILE A 6 -10.47 -10.22 0.97
C ILE A 6 -11.82 -10.04 0.30
N ILE A 7 -12.74 -10.95 0.59
CA ILE A 7 -14.13 -10.88 0.15
C ILE A 7 -14.99 -10.99 1.40
N LEU A 8 -15.82 -10.00 1.67
CA LEU A 8 -16.71 -10.01 2.82
C LEU A 8 -18.14 -9.71 2.41
N ASN A 9 -19.07 -10.43 3.03
CA ASN A 9 -20.50 -10.16 2.96
C ASN A 9 -21.14 -10.26 4.35
N SER A 10 -22.47 -10.24 4.44
CA SER A 10 -23.19 -10.36 5.71
C SER A 10 -22.93 -11.67 6.47
N SER A 11 -22.49 -12.74 5.81
CA SER A 11 -22.31 -14.08 6.37
C SER A 11 -20.89 -14.35 6.89
N GLY A 12 -19.89 -13.60 6.43
CA GLY A 12 -18.49 -13.90 6.72
C GLY A 12 -17.50 -13.08 5.90
N VAL A 13 -16.22 -13.31 6.19
CA VAL A 13 -15.09 -12.82 5.40
C VAL A 13 -14.21 -13.97 4.96
N ALA A 14 -13.95 -14.07 3.66
CA ALA A 14 -12.97 -14.97 3.07
C ALA A 14 -11.67 -14.22 2.78
N LEU A 15 -10.55 -14.88 3.09
CA LEU A 15 -9.19 -14.36 2.99
C LEU A 15 -8.38 -15.33 2.12
N ALA A 16 -7.70 -14.83 1.10
CA ALA A 16 -6.79 -15.64 0.28
C ALA A 16 -5.46 -14.92 0.06
N ALA A 17 -4.34 -15.65 0.18
CA ALA A 17 -3.00 -15.10 0.02
C ALA A 17 -2.04 -16.06 -0.69
N ASP A 18 -1.25 -15.54 -1.62
CA ASP A 18 -0.17 -16.28 -2.27
C ASP A 18 1.06 -16.46 -1.35
N SER A 19 1.99 -17.32 -1.72
CA SER A 19 3.15 -17.66 -0.87
C SER A 19 4.49 -17.12 -1.38
N ALA A 20 4.50 -16.38 -2.50
CA ALA A 20 5.74 -15.89 -3.10
C ALA A 20 6.35 -14.74 -2.28
N VAL A 21 7.66 -14.80 -2.07
CA VAL A 21 8.47 -13.70 -1.53
C VAL A 21 9.74 -13.55 -2.35
N THR A 22 10.08 -12.31 -2.71
CA THR A 22 11.28 -12.00 -3.48
C THR A 22 12.38 -11.51 -2.55
N ILE A 23 13.50 -12.23 -2.50
CA ILE A 23 14.69 -11.88 -1.73
C ILE A 23 15.75 -11.32 -2.68
N GLY A 24 16.32 -10.17 -2.34
CA GLY A 24 17.37 -9.52 -3.13
C GLY A 24 16.95 -9.15 -4.56
N GLY A 25 15.64 -8.96 -4.79
CA GLY A 25 15.06 -8.61 -6.10
C GLY A 25 15.13 -9.69 -7.17
N THR A 26 15.71 -10.86 -6.87
CA THR A 26 16.05 -11.87 -7.88
C THR A 26 15.56 -13.27 -7.51
N LYS A 27 15.66 -13.66 -6.24
CA LYS A 27 15.32 -15.02 -5.81
C LYS A 27 13.90 -15.06 -5.23
N ILE A 28 13.10 -16.02 -5.68
CA ILE A 28 11.71 -16.17 -5.25
C ILE A 28 11.57 -17.45 -4.44
N TYR A 29 10.94 -17.36 -3.27
CA TYR A 29 10.56 -18.51 -2.43
C TYR A 29 9.05 -18.56 -2.27
N ASN A 30 8.47 -19.76 -2.26
CA ASN A 30 7.03 -19.97 -2.17
C ASN A 30 6.58 -20.42 -0.77
N THR A 31 7.22 -19.88 0.26
CA THR A 31 7.06 -20.32 1.67
C THR A 31 6.56 -19.22 2.60
N ALA A 32 6.34 -18.00 2.10
CA ALA A 32 5.95 -16.88 2.94
C ALA A 32 4.55 -17.08 3.54
N ILE A 33 4.41 -16.87 4.85
CA ILE A 33 3.13 -16.91 5.55
C ILE A 33 2.59 -15.47 5.61
N LYS A 34 1.53 -15.22 4.83
CA LYS A 34 0.91 -13.89 4.69
C LYS A 34 -0.48 -13.81 5.28
N LEU A 35 -1.07 -14.95 5.64
CA LEU A 35 -2.37 -15.05 6.30
C LEU A 35 -2.21 -15.82 7.60
N MET A 36 -2.71 -15.26 8.70
CA MET A 36 -2.60 -15.82 10.04
C MET A 36 -3.87 -15.55 10.84
N ALA A 37 -4.16 -16.41 11.81
CA ALA A 37 -5.13 -16.07 12.85
C ALA A 37 -4.53 -15.02 13.78
N LEU A 38 -5.22 -13.93 14.09
CA LEU A 38 -4.72 -12.99 15.11
C LEU A 38 -4.93 -13.61 16.49
N SER A 39 -6.17 -14.02 16.78
CA SER A 39 -6.56 -14.79 17.97
C SER A 39 -6.76 -16.27 17.64
N LYS A 40 -6.69 -17.15 18.64
CA LYS A 40 -7.09 -18.56 18.50
C LYS A 40 -8.55 -18.79 18.94
N THR A 41 -9.11 -17.88 19.72
CA THR A 41 -10.47 -17.98 20.31
C THR A 41 -11.42 -17.04 19.61
N GLU A 42 -10.94 -15.85 19.26
CA GLU A 42 -11.76 -14.77 18.71
C GLU A 42 -11.77 -14.83 17.18
N PRO A 43 -12.89 -14.43 16.54
CA PRO A 43 -13.06 -14.46 15.08
C PRO A 43 -12.27 -13.33 14.39
N VAL A 44 -10.94 -13.34 14.53
CA VAL A 44 -10.05 -12.30 14.00
C VAL A 44 -8.83 -12.91 13.31
N GLY A 45 -8.67 -12.56 12.03
CA GLY A 45 -7.51 -12.89 11.21
C GLY A 45 -6.70 -11.65 10.85
N ILE A 46 -5.48 -11.89 10.39
CA ILE A 46 -4.56 -10.86 9.93
C ILE A 46 -3.83 -11.31 8.67
N MET A 47 -3.79 -10.42 7.67
CA MET A 47 -2.98 -10.56 6.47
C MET A 47 -1.83 -9.55 6.43
N VAL A 48 -0.74 -9.91 5.75
CA VAL A 48 0.47 -9.10 5.64
C VAL A 48 0.93 -9.00 4.19
N TYR A 49 0.99 -7.78 3.65
CA TYR A 49 1.57 -7.48 2.35
C TYR A 49 2.72 -6.47 2.44
N GLY A 50 3.45 -6.30 1.34
CA GLY A 50 4.58 -5.36 1.28
C GLY A 50 5.84 -5.93 1.90
N ASN A 51 6.48 -5.16 2.79
CA ASN A 51 7.71 -5.59 3.46
C ASN A 51 7.43 -6.73 4.47
N ALA A 52 8.33 -7.72 4.54
CA ALA A 52 8.13 -8.97 5.30
C ALA A 52 8.35 -8.83 6.82
N GLY A 53 8.81 -7.67 7.28
CA GLY A 53 9.03 -7.42 8.70
C GLY A 53 9.09 -5.93 9.04
N LEU A 54 9.02 -5.65 10.34
CA LEU A 54 9.17 -4.32 10.91
C LEU A 54 10.59 -4.15 11.41
N MET A 55 11.36 -3.22 10.82
CA MET A 55 12.74 -2.92 11.23
C MET A 55 13.67 -4.16 11.31
N GLY A 56 13.42 -5.15 10.44
CA GLY A 56 14.18 -6.41 10.40
C GLY A 56 13.56 -7.57 11.21
N VAL A 57 12.54 -7.31 12.02
CA VAL A 57 11.83 -8.36 12.77
C VAL A 57 10.66 -8.91 11.92
N PRO A 58 10.60 -10.23 11.63
CA PRO A 58 9.55 -10.79 10.77
C PRO A 58 8.13 -10.63 11.35
N TRP A 59 7.16 -10.27 10.50
CA TRP A 59 5.76 -10.11 10.94
C TRP A 59 5.15 -11.37 11.53
N GLU A 60 5.46 -12.54 10.97
CA GLU A 60 5.02 -13.83 11.51
C GLU A 60 5.45 -14.00 12.98
N THR A 61 6.64 -13.53 13.34
CA THR A 61 7.16 -13.61 14.71
C THR A 61 6.42 -12.64 15.62
N LEU A 62 6.27 -11.38 15.20
CA LEU A 62 5.56 -10.34 15.95
C LEU A 62 4.11 -10.74 16.25
N ILE A 63 3.39 -11.26 15.24
CA ILE A 63 2.00 -11.66 15.35
C ILE A 63 1.85 -12.90 16.26
N LYS A 64 2.76 -13.88 16.17
CA LYS A 64 2.70 -15.06 17.05
C LYS A 64 3.00 -14.72 18.51
N ILE A 65 3.97 -13.85 18.78
CA ILE A 65 4.29 -13.43 20.15
C ILE A 65 3.15 -12.58 20.72
N TYR A 66 2.55 -11.69 19.92
CA TYR A 66 1.33 -10.98 20.31
C TYR A 66 0.18 -11.92 20.61
N ARG A 67 -0.09 -12.93 19.76
CA ARG A 67 -1.16 -13.90 19.99
C ARG A 67 -1.07 -14.60 21.35
N VAL A 68 0.16 -14.87 21.83
CA VAL A 68 0.39 -15.43 23.17
C VAL A 68 0.04 -14.42 24.26
N ALA A 69 0.32 -13.13 24.04
CA ALA A 69 -0.05 -12.06 24.98
C ALA A 69 -1.56 -11.77 24.97
N LEU A 70 -2.21 -11.86 23.80
CA LEU A 70 -3.63 -11.64 23.60
C LEU A 70 -4.48 -12.69 24.32
N LYS A 71 -4.02 -13.96 24.35
CA LYS A 71 -4.74 -15.08 24.97
C LYS A 71 -6.19 -15.19 24.48
N ASP A 72 -7.14 -15.06 25.39
CA ASP A 72 -8.59 -15.10 25.28
C ASP A 72 -9.22 -13.71 25.45
N LYS A 73 -8.42 -12.64 25.38
CA LYS A 73 -8.91 -11.26 25.50
C LYS A 73 -9.90 -10.98 24.37
N GLN A 74 -11.12 -10.65 24.77
CA GLN A 74 -12.17 -10.21 23.86
C GLN A 74 -12.22 -8.69 23.78
N MET A 75 -12.57 -8.16 22.61
CA MET A 75 -12.73 -6.72 22.37
C MET A 75 -14.01 -6.43 21.60
N ASP A 76 -14.53 -5.21 21.73
CA ASP A 76 -15.86 -4.84 21.26
C ASP A 76 -15.95 -4.73 19.74
N THR A 77 -14.88 -4.24 19.09
CA THR A 77 -14.78 -4.02 17.64
C THR A 77 -13.51 -4.63 17.06
N LEU A 78 -13.48 -4.89 15.75
CA LEU A 78 -12.25 -5.30 15.07
C LEU A 78 -11.14 -4.25 15.19
N GLU A 79 -11.51 -2.96 15.14
CA GLU A 79 -10.56 -1.86 15.28
C GLU A 79 -9.88 -1.88 16.65
N ASP A 80 -10.58 -2.25 17.73
CA ASP A 80 -9.96 -2.41 19.04
C ASP A 80 -8.83 -3.46 19.01
N TYR A 81 -9.01 -4.58 18.30
CA TYR A 81 -7.95 -5.59 18.12
C TYR A 81 -6.76 -5.05 17.33
N ALA A 82 -7.02 -4.25 16.30
CA ALA A 82 -5.97 -3.64 15.51
C ALA A 82 -5.19 -2.61 16.34
N GLU A 83 -5.88 -1.74 17.08
CA GLU A 83 -5.29 -0.74 17.96
C GLU A 83 -4.51 -1.35 19.12
N ASP A 84 -5.00 -2.45 19.71
CA ASP A 84 -4.29 -3.19 20.74
C ASP A 84 -3.00 -3.81 20.17
N PHE A 85 -3.05 -4.37 18.96
CA PHE A 85 -1.84 -4.88 18.28
C PHE A 85 -0.82 -3.76 18.01
N LEU A 86 -1.26 -2.63 17.48
CA LEU A 86 -0.37 -1.48 17.21
C LEU A 86 0.22 -0.91 18.50
N SER A 87 -0.58 -0.86 19.57
CA SER A 87 -0.14 -0.43 20.90
C SER A 87 0.85 -1.41 21.52
N TYR A 88 0.64 -2.71 21.33
CA TYR A 88 1.58 -3.74 21.71
C TYR A 88 2.94 -3.56 21.04
N LEU A 89 2.98 -3.27 19.74
CA LEU A 89 4.25 -3.01 19.03
C LEU A 89 4.98 -1.78 19.60
N LYS A 90 4.26 -0.69 19.89
CA LYS A 90 4.83 0.54 20.49
C LYS A 90 5.51 0.26 21.83
N GLY A 91 4.96 -0.64 22.65
CA GLY A 91 5.48 -0.96 23.98
C GLY A 91 6.68 -1.93 24.01
N ARG A 92 7.08 -2.52 22.89
CA ARG A 92 8.07 -3.61 22.83
C ARG A 92 9.46 -3.14 22.41
N MET A 93 10.05 -2.25 23.21
CA MET A 93 11.44 -1.76 22.99
C MET A 93 12.48 -2.89 23.00
N ASP A 94 12.18 -4.02 23.65
CA ASP A 94 13.02 -5.22 23.63
C ASP A 94 13.07 -5.90 22.25
N LEU A 95 12.04 -5.71 21.41
CA LEU A 95 12.01 -6.19 20.02
C LEU A 95 12.66 -5.20 19.05
N PHE A 96 12.76 -3.93 19.44
CA PHE A 96 13.26 -2.84 18.59
C PHE A 96 14.37 -2.05 19.33
N PRO A 97 15.55 -2.67 19.55
CA PRO A 97 16.65 -2.01 20.24
C PRO A 97 17.18 -0.80 19.45
N PRO A 98 17.82 0.18 20.13
CA PRO A 98 18.28 1.43 19.52
C PRO A 98 19.19 1.24 18.30
N GLU A 99 19.96 0.16 18.24
CA GLU A 99 20.85 -0.16 17.13
C GLU A 99 20.07 -0.47 15.84
N LEU A 100 18.97 -1.24 15.93
CA LEU A 100 18.08 -1.50 14.79
C LEU A 100 17.37 -0.23 14.35
N GLU A 101 16.98 0.61 15.30
CA GLU A 101 16.39 1.92 15.02
C GLU A 101 17.37 2.83 14.28
N ARG A 102 18.61 2.96 14.77
CA ARG A 102 19.67 3.72 14.10
C ARG A 102 19.95 3.19 12.70
N GLN A 103 19.95 1.87 12.51
CA GLN A 103 20.15 1.25 11.19
C GLN A 103 18.97 1.55 10.25
N TRP A 104 17.73 1.51 10.74
CA TRP A 104 16.55 1.82 9.94
C TRP A 104 16.50 3.29 9.54
N VAL A 105 16.70 4.22 10.48
CA VAL A 105 16.80 5.67 10.20
C VAL A 105 17.93 5.92 9.20
N GLY A 106 19.14 5.41 9.50
CA GLY A 106 20.31 5.63 8.67
C GLY A 106 20.15 5.08 7.25
N GLY A 107 19.57 3.89 7.10
CA GLY A 107 19.31 3.29 5.79
C GLY A 107 18.29 4.07 4.96
N ASN A 108 17.27 4.67 5.60
CA ASN A 108 16.29 5.52 4.93
C ASN A 108 16.90 6.85 4.48
N VAL A 109 17.63 7.52 5.36
CA VAL A 109 18.32 8.79 5.06
C VAL A 109 19.40 8.59 4.00
N TYR A 110 20.19 7.52 4.09
CA TYR A 110 21.18 7.18 3.07
C TYR A 110 20.56 7.01 1.68
N ARG A 111 19.43 6.29 1.56
CA ARG A 111 18.70 6.14 0.29
C ARG A 111 18.16 7.47 -0.23
N LEU A 112 17.64 8.32 0.66
CA LEU A 112 17.14 9.64 0.31
C LEU A 112 18.26 10.54 -0.23
N TYR A 113 19.39 10.64 0.48
CA TYR A 113 20.52 11.46 0.05
C TYR A 113 21.13 10.96 -1.26
N ASN A 114 21.24 9.64 -1.46
CA ASN A 114 21.68 9.11 -2.74
C ASN A 114 20.70 9.41 -3.87
N ARG A 115 19.39 9.39 -3.62
CA ARG A 115 18.40 9.80 -4.62
C ARG A 115 18.55 11.28 -4.99
N LEU A 116 18.78 12.16 -4.02
CA LEU A 116 19.06 13.58 -4.30
C LEU A 116 20.33 13.73 -5.14
N ARG A 117 21.38 12.98 -4.82
CA ARG A 117 22.62 12.96 -5.61
C ARG A 117 22.41 12.44 -7.04
N GLU A 118 21.62 11.38 -7.22
CA GLU A 118 21.26 10.84 -8.54
C GLU A 118 20.44 11.84 -9.36
N GLN A 119 19.51 12.56 -8.74
CA GLN A 119 18.75 13.63 -9.38
C GLN A 119 19.66 14.79 -9.82
N LEU A 120 20.62 15.18 -8.97
CA LEU A 120 21.62 16.18 -9.32
C LEU A 120 22.45 15.74 -10.53
N ILE A 121 22.95 14.50 -10.54
CA ILE A 121 23.72 13.96 -11.66
C ILE A 121 22.92 14.03 -12.96
N LYS A 122 21.65 13.60 -12.95
CA LYS A 122 20.76 13.68 -14.11
C LYS A 122 20.47 15.11 -14.55
N ALA A 123 20.37 16.05 -13.62
CA ALA A 123 20.14 17.45 -13.93
C ALA A 123 21.39 18.11 -14.56
N VAL A 124 22.59 17.70 -14.14
CA VAL A 124 23.87 18.23 -14.66
C VAL A 124 24.26 17.61 -16.00
N GLU A 125 23.83 16.39 -16.31
CA GLU A 125 24.20 15.65 -17.53
C GLU A 125 23.97 16.44 -18.85
N PRO A 126 22.82 17.13 -19.08
CA PRO A 126 22.62 17.94 -20.28
C PRO A 126 23.60 19.12 -20.40
N LEU A 127 24.03 19.72 -19.29
CA LEU A 127 24.97 20.84 -19.27
C LEU A 127 26.40 20.38 -19.61
N MET A 128 26.76 19.14 -19.24
CA MET A 128 28.03 18.55 -19.65
C MET A 128 28.02 18.19 -21.14
N GLN A 129 26.88 17.74 -21.67
CA GLN A 129 26.72 17.38 -23.08
C GLN A 129 26.67 18.60 -24.01
N SER A 130 26.28 19.77 -23.53
CA SER A 130 26.29 21.03 -24.31
C SER A 130 27.70 21.60 -24.54
N GLY A 131 28.75 20.95 -24.04
CA GLY A 131 30.14 21.39 -24.18
C GLY A 131 30.49 22.63 -23.35
N THR A 132 29.59 23.07 -22.47
CA THR A 132 29.83 24.22 -21.57
C THR A 132 30.55 23.72 -20.31
N PRO A 133 31.67 24.35 -19.89
CA PRO A 133 32.29 24.01 -18.61
C PRO A 133 31.31 24.23 -17.47
N VAL A 134 30.92 23.15 -16.78
CA VAL A 134 30.04 23.24 -15.62
C VAL A 134 30.88 23.68 -14.41
N SER A 135 30.57 24.84 -13.84
CA SER A 135 31.29 25.32 -12.65
C SER A 135 30.77 24.63 -11.39
N GLU A 136 31.63 24.54 -10.36
CA GLU A 136 31.21 24.04 -9.04
C GLU A 136 30.04 24.85 -8.47
N GLU A 137 29.99 26.15 -8.75
CA GLU A 137 28.92 27.05 -8.31
C GLU A 137 27.58 26.74 -8.98
N GLN A 138 27.58 26.36 -10.26
CA GLN A 138 26.37 25.92 -10.96
C GLN A 138 25.85 24.61 -10.36
N VAL A 139 26.73 23.63 -10.12
CA VAL A 139 26.33 22.36 -9.49
C VAL A 139 25.79 22.59 -8.08
N ALA A 140 26.44 23.46 -7.30
CA ALA A 140 25.99 23.82 -5.95
C ALA A 140 24.58 24.44 -6.00
N LYS A 141 24.34 25.40 -6.90
CA LYS A 141 23.03 26.03 -7.05
C LYS A 141 21.93 25.02 -7.44
N MET A 142 22.24 24.09 -8.34
CA MET A 142 21.27 23.05 -8.73
C MET A 142 20.96 22.08 -7.58
N LEU A 143 21.96 21.71 -6.77
CA LEU A 143 21.73 20.92 -5.56
C LEU A 143 20.82 21.69 -4.59
N GLU A 144 21.09 22.97 -4.40
CA GLU A 144 20.33 23.82 -3.50
C GLU A 144 18.87 23.95 -3.92
N GLU A 145 18.59 24.14 -5.20
CA GLU A 145 17.22 24.14 -5.74
C GLU A 145 16.51 22.80 -5.51
N LEU A 146 17.22 21.67 -5.65
CA LEU A 146 16.68 20.34 -5.33
C LEU A 146 16.38 20.19 -3.83
N ILE A 147 17.27 20.67 -2.95
CA ILE A 147 17.08 20.63 -1.50
C ILE A 147 15.90 21.51 -1.11
N ASP A 148 15.80 22.73 -1.65
CA ASP A 148 14.72 23.67 -1.36
C ASP A 148 13.37 23.07 -1.74
N LYS A 149 13.26 22.54 -2.97
CA LYS A 149 12.05 21.86 -3.42
C LYS A 149 11.66 20.68 -2.51
N GLN A 150 12.64 19.85 -2.12
CA GLN A 150 12.37 18.69 -1.28
C GLN A 150 11.99 19.09 0.15
N HIS A 151 12.64 20.11 0.72
CA HIS A 151 12.36 20.67 2.04
C HIS A 151 10.95 21.27 2.09
N GLU A 152 10.58 22.09 1.11
CA GLU A 152 9.24 22.68 1.00
C GLU A 152 8.16 21.61 0.85
N THR A 153 8.39 20.64 -0.04
CA THR A 153 7.42 19.56 -0.29
C THR A 153 7.18 18.74 0.97
N LEU A 154 8.24 18.30 1.65
CA LEU A 154 8.11 17.47 2.85
C LEU A 154 7.65 18.27 4.08
N GLY A 155 8.07 19.52 4.21
CA GLY A 155 7.69 20.39 5.33
C GLY A 155 6.21 20.81 5.28
N ALA A 156 5.62 20.85 4.09
CA ALA A 156 4.20 21.12 3.90
C ALA A 156 3.28 19.94 4.28
N GLU A 157 3.84 18.73 4.39
CA GLU A 157 3.07 17.55 4.77
C GLU A 157 2.70 17.61 6.26
N PRO A 158 1.48 17.17 6.63
CA PRO A 158 1.09 17.09 8.03
C PRO A 158 1.97 16.08 8.77
N TYR A 159 2.04 16.22 10.09
CA TYR A 159 2.67 15.22 10.94
C TYR A 159 1.94 13.87 10.82
N GLY A 160 2.71 12.78 10.91
CA GLY A 160 2.16 11.44 11.04
C GLY A 160 1.37 11.27 12.35
N LEU A 161 0.55 10.23 12.42
CA LEU A 161 -0.28 9.98 13.61
C LEU A 161 0.59 9.82 14.86
N GLY A 162 0.28 10.61 15.88
CA GLY A 162 1.05 10.63 17.12
C GLY A 162 2.45 11.24 16.97
N MET A 163 2.72 12.01 15.92
CA MET A 163 3.92 12.84 15.75
C MET A 163 3.55 14.32 15.89
N ASP A 164 4.50 15.15 16.29
CA ASP A 164 4.33 16.59 16.51
C ASP A 164 5.68 17.31 16.35
N GLU A 165 5.65 18.65 16.37
CA GLU A 165 6.83 19.52 16.22
C GLU A 165 7.87 19.27 17.32
N GLU A 166 7.43 19.17 18.58
CA GLU A 166 8.31 18.94 19.73
C GLU A 166 9.08 17.62 19.60
N PHE A 167 8.38 16.56 19.18
CA PHE A 167 8.96 15.26 18.93
C PHE A 167 9.91 15.28 17.75
N GLU A 168 9.55 15.95 16.65
CA GLU A 168 10.42 16.10 15.48
C GLU A 168 11.73 16.78 15.83
N ASP A 169 11.69 17.90 16.56
CA ASP A 169 12.88 18.64 17.00
C ASP A 169 13.79 17.80 17.91
N LYS A 170 13.17 17.07 18.86
CA LYS A 170 13.90 16.16 19.75
C LYS A 170 14.55 15.01 18.98
N ALA A 171 13.81 14.36 18.08
CA ALA A 171 14.32 13.24 17.30
C ALA A 171 15.41 13.70 16.31
N ARG A 172 15.22 14.85 15.66
CA ARG A 172 16.23 15.48 14.80
C ARG A 172 17.53 15.73 15.54
N SER A 173 17.45 16.26 16.76
CA SER A 173 18.60 16.49 17.62
C SER A 173 19.28 15.19 18.05
N HIS A 174 18.49 14.15 18.35
CA HIS A 174 19.01 12.83 18.70
C HIS A 174 19.82 12.18 17.55
N TYR A 175 19.39 12.37 16.30
CA TYR A 175 20.04 11.77 15.12
C TYR A 175 21.05 12.68 14.41
N SER A 176 21.38 13.86 14.95
CA SER A 176 22.23 14.85 14.25
C SER A 176 23.59 14.29 13.84
N GLU A 177 24.24 13.51 14.71
CA GLU A 177 25.54 12.90 14.39
C GLU A 177 25.43 11.85 13.29
N LEU A 178 24.36 11.04 13.30
CA LEU A 178 24.09 10.09 12.21
C LEU A 178 23.86 10.84 10.88
N PHE A 179 23.10 11.92 10.89
CA PHE A 179 22.84 12.71 9.68
C PHE A 179 24.11 13.36 9.16
N LYS A 180 24.99 13.83 10.05
CA LYS A 180 26.32 14.34 9.70
C LYS A 180 27.17 13.29 9.02
N GLU A 181 27.32 12.11 9.62
CA GLU A 181 28.07 10.97 9.06
C GLU A 181 27.58 10.62 7.64
N LEU A 182 26.25 10.56 7.46
CA LEU A 182 25.65 10.22 6.16
C LEU A 182 25.81 11.32 5.12
N LEU A 183 25.70 12.59 5.52
CA LEU A 183 25.91 13.73 4.63
C LEU A 183 27.36 13.74 4.12
N GLU A 184 28.34 13.60 5.02
CA GLU A 184 29.76 13.54 4.68
C GLU A 184 30.06 12.33 3.76
N GLY A 185 29.48 11.17 4.03
CA GLY A 185 29.67 9.96 3.22
C GLY A 185 29.05 10.03 1.82
N VAL A 186 27.85 10.62 1.68
CA VAL A 186 27.12 10.65 0.40
C VAL A 186 27.57 11.78 -0.52
N PHE A 187 27.74 12.99 0.03
CA PHE A 187 28.06 14.18 -0.76
C PHE A 187 29.57 14.43 -0.88
N GLN A 188 30.40 13.86 0.00
CA GLN A 188 31.87 13.87 -0.08
C GLN A 188 32.45 15.27 -0.34
N ASN A 189 32.91 15.53 -1.57
CA ASN A 189 33.53 16.80 -1.97
C ASN A 189 32.52 17.91 -2.25
N LEU A 190 31.25 17.56 -2.48
CA LEU A 190 30.19 18.54 -2.72
C LEU A 190 29.69 19.06 -1.38
N LYS A 191 30.30 20.13 -0.85
CA LYS A 191 29.95 20.70 0.45
C LYS A 191 28.81 21.71 0.31
N PRO A 192 27.58 21.39 0.77
CA PRO A 192 26.50 22.36 0.75
C PRO A 192 26.82 23.52 1.71
N ARG A 193 26.31 24.72 1.41
CA ARG A 193 26.39 25.84 2.35
C ARG A 193 25.69 25.48 3.67
N LYS A 194 26.10 26.11 4.78
CA LYS A 194 25.60 25.80 6.14
C LYS A 194 24.07 25.79 6.24
N ALA A 195 23.37 26.72 5.57
CA ALA A 195 21.92 26.77 5.54
C ALA A 195 21.28 25.50 4.94
N TYR A 196 21.91 24.91 3.92
CA TYR A 196 21.43 23.71 3.25
C TYR A 196 21.77 22.42 4.01
N VAL A 197 22.85 22.44 4.81
CA VAL A 197 23.12 21.35 5.77
C VAL A 197 21.98 21.25 6.78
N THR A 198 21.51 22.38 7.32
CA THR A 198 20.35 22.40 8.23
C THR A 198 19.11 21.84 7.53
N LYS A 199 18.80 22.30 6.30
CA LYS A 199 17.65 21.78 5.53
C LYS A 199 17.77 20.28 5.26
N LEU A 200 18.96 19.76 5.01
CA LEU A 200 19.17 18.32 4.82
C LEU A 200 18.89 17.51 6.09
N TYR A 201 19.15 18.05 7.28
CA TYR A 201 18.77 17.40 8.55
C TYR A 201 17.27 17.46 8.77
N ASP A 202 16.63 18.57 8.40
CA ASP A 202 15.17 18.70 8.46
C ASP A 202 14.52 17.66 7.52
N ILE A 203 14.95 17.60 6.26
CA ILE A 203 14.48 16.58 5.29
C ILE A 203 14.71 15.16 5.84
N ALA A 204 15.87 14.90 6.45
CA ALA A 204 16.21 13.60 7.02
C ALA A 204 15.26 13.17 8.14
N ILE A 205 14.79 14.11 8.98
CA ILE A 205 13.79 13.79 10.01
C ILE A 205 12.36 13.78 9.45
N TYR A 206 12.03 14.67 8.51
CA TYR A 206 10.69 14.79 7.93
C TYR A 206 10.21 13.48 7.31
N ILE A 207 11.10 12.72 6.66
CA ILE A 207 10.73 11.42 6.09
C ILE A 207 10.32 10.39 7.14
N HIS A 208 10.53 10.62 8.43
CA HIS A 208 10.12 9.75 9.54
C HIS A 208 8.97 10.31 10.37
N THR A 209 8.79 11.62 10.41
CA THR A 209 7.80 12.30 11.27
C THR A 209 6.59 12.81 10.53
N ARG A 210 6.70 13.08 9.22
CA ARG A 210 5.59 13.55 8.37
C ARG A 210 4.79 12.40 7.78
N ASN A 211 3.58 12.70 7.29
CA ASN A 211 2.63 11.75 6.70
C ASN A 211 3.05 11.28 5.28
N VAL A 212 4.34 11.03 5.10
CA VAL A 212 4.96 10.51 3.88
C VAL A 212 5.40 9.08 4.11
N TYR A 213 5.17 8.19 3.16
CA TYR A 213 5.51 6.76 3.31
C TYR A 213 6.34 6.29 2.12
N SER A 214 7.38 5.51 2.40
CA SER A 214 8.16 4.86 1.36
C SER A 214 7.41 3.68 0.74
N ARG A 215 7.93 3.16 -0.38
CA ARG A 215 7.43 1.91 -0.98
C ARG A 215 7.80 0.65 -0.17
N ALA A 216 8.53 0.80 0.94
CA ALA A 216 8.99 -0.29 1.78
C ALA A 216 8.13 -0.49 3.03
N THR A 217 6.90 0.04 3.04
CA THR A 217 5.92 -0.21 4.09
C THR A 217 5.45 -1.66 4.08
N SER A 218 4.92 -2.06 5.23
CA SER A 218 4.14 -3.28 5.39
C SER A 218 2.68 -2.91 5.55
N GLY A 219 1.81 -3.61 4.83
CA GLY A 219 0.38 -3.54 5.07
C GLY A 219 -0.04 -4.65 6.03
N LEU A 220 -0.80 -4.29 7.06
CA LEU A 220 -1.45 -5.21 7.97
C LEU A 220 -2.96 -5.08 7.80
N VAL A 221 -3.60 -6.16 7.36
CA VAL A 221 -5.04 -6.19 7.13
C VAL A 221 -5.69 -7.05 8.18
N PHE A 222 -6.42 -6.43 9.09
CA PHE A 222 -7.25 -7.09 10.08
C PHE A 222 -8.59 -7.39 9.47
N ALA A 223 -9.12 -8.58 9.69
CA ALA A 223 -10.43 -8.98 9.19
C ALA A 223 -11.13 -9.90 10.18
N GLY A 224 -12.43 -9.69 10.39
CA GLY A 224 -13.17 -10.48 11.35
C GLY A 224 -14.28 -9.70 12.03
N TYR A 225 -14.45 -9.95 13.34
CA TYR A 225 -15.52 -9.38 14.15
C TYR A 225 -15.00 -9.00 15.54
N GLY A 226 -15.44 -7.85 16.05
CA GLY A 226 -15.50 -7.62 17.49
C GLY A 226 -16.77 -8.18 18.15
N ASN A 227 -16.80 -8.23 19.48
CA ASN A 227 -17.91 -8.76 20.26
C ASN A 227 -19.26 -8.12 19.93
N LYS A 228 -19.29 -6.79 19.78
CA LYS A 228 -20.50 -6.02 19.49
C LYS A 228 -20.83 -5.95 18.00
N GLU A 229 -19.98 -6.50 17.14
CA GLU A 229 -20.19 -6.51 15.69
C GLU A 229 -20.92 -7.79 15.25
N ILE A 230 -22.10 -7.60 14.65
CA ILE A 230 -22.91 -8.67 14.06
C ILE A 230 -22.39 -9.04 12.66
N TYR A 231 -21.85 -8.05 11.96
CA TYR A 231 -21.33 -8.17 10.60
C TYR A 231 -19.81 -8.02 10.58
N PRO A 232 -19.12 -8.60 9.59
CA PRO A 232 -17.66 -8.54 9.53
C PRO A 232 -17.17 -7.15 9.15
N SER A 233 -15.93 -6.88 9.53
CA SER A 233 -15.19 -5.68 9.19
C SER A 233 -13.80 -6.04 8.69
N VAL A 234 -13.18 -5.07 8.02
CA VAL A 234 -11.78 -5.09 7.57
C VAL A 234 -11.16 -3.74 7.91
N ALA A 235 -9.96 -3.76 8.49
CA ALA A 235 -9.16 -2.56 8.76
C ALA A 235 -7.74 -2.74 8.22
N ASN A 236 -7.32 -1.86 7.31
CA ASN A 236 -6.02 -1.91 6.66
C ASN A 236 -5.09 -0.82 7.19
N TYR A 237 -3.95 -1.21 7.76
CA TYR A 237 -2.94 -0.28 8.25
C TYR A 237 -1.64 -0.42 7.47
N GLU A 238 -1.06 0.70 7.06
CA GLU A 238 0.29 0.75 6.51
C GLU A 238 1.27 1.17 7.61
N ILE A 239 2.32 0.39 7.80
CA ILE A 239 3.32 0.56 8.86
C ILE A 239 4.71 0.65 8.25
N GLU A 240 5.53 1.58 8.73
CA GLU A 240 6.88 1.80 8.19
C GLU A 240 8.01 1.50 9.18
N GLY A 241 7.84 1.87 10.44
CA GLY A 241 8.89 1.72 11.47
C GLY A 241 8.52 2.37 12.80
N ILE A 242 9.44 2.29 13.75
CA ILE A 242 9.34 2.90 15.07
C ILE A 242 10.50 3.89 15.21
N LEU A 243 10.19 5.09 15.69
CA LEU A 243 11.13 6.16 15.97
C LEU A 243 10.92 6.61 17.42
N GLN A 244 11.92 6.44 18.28
CA GLN A 244 11.96 6.85 19.69
C GLN A 244 10.69 6.43 20.46
N GLY A 245 10.25 5.18 20.24
CA GLY A 245 9.04 4.60 20.85
C GLY A 245 7.72 5.00 20.17
N ARG A 246 7.75 5.83 19.12
CA ARG A 246 6.55 6.19 18.34
C ARG A 246 6.49 5.37 17.05
N LEU A 247 5.44 4.56 16.90
CA LEU A 247 5.18 3.80 15.68
C LEU A 247 4.67 4.74 14.58
N LYS A 248 5.28 4.67 13.40
CA LYS A 248 4.85 5.38 12.19
C LYS A 248 3.92 4.50 11.35
N TYR A 249 2.64 4.85 11.32
CA TYR A 249 1.61 4.12 10.60
C TYR A 249 0.44 5.02 10.18
N ARG A 250 -0.35 4.56 9.20
CA ARG A 250 -1.62 5.18 8.79
C ARG A 250 -2.70 4.13 8.53
N LEU A 251 -3.94 4.52 8.74
CA LEU A 251 -5.12 3.76 8.32
C LEU A 251 -5.41 4.06 6.84
N ASP A 252 -5.60 3.03 6.04
CA ASP A 252 -6.09 3.15 4.67
C ASP A 252 -7.61 2.99 4.65
N GLU A 253 -8.30 4.11 4.76
CA GLU A 253 -9.77 4.21 4.73
C GLU A 253 -10.38 3.66 3.43
N SER A 254 -9.64 3.70 2.32
CA SER A 254 -10.14 3.22 1.03
C SER A 254 -10.28 1.69 0.99
N LYS A 255 -9.49 1.00 1.82
CA LYS A 255 -9.47 -0.46 1.99
C LYS A 255 -9.85 -0.91 3.39
N SER A 256 -10.56 -0.05 4.12
CA SER A 256 -11.16 -0.36 5.42
C SER A 256 -12.67 -0.23 5.32
N LYS A 257 -13.41 -1.21 5.85
CA LYS A 257 -14.85 -1.26 5.70
C LYS A 257 -15.52 -2.10 6.77
N LYS A 258 -16.66 -1.61 7.26
CA LYS A 258 -17.62 -2.40 8.04
C LYS A 258 -18.80 -2.77 7.15
N ILE A 259 -19.19 -4.03 7.18
CA ILE A 259 -20.45 -4.47 6.59
C ILE A 259 -21.59 -4.01 7.50
N THR A 260 -22.65 -3.49 6.89
CA THR A 260 -23.85 -2.99 7.57
C THR A 260 -25.09 -3.47 6.82
N HIS A 261 -26.28 -3.22 7.38
CA HIS A 261 -27.54 -3.53 6.68
C HIS A 261 -27.67 -2.86 5.30
N SER A 262 -27.02 -1.71 5.08
CA SER A 262 -27.04 -0.99 3.80
C SER A 262 -25.84 -1.29 2.89
N ARG A 263 -24.81 -1.95 3.42
CA ARG A 263 -23.57 -2.30 2.72
C ARG A 263 -23.20 -3.73 3.07
N ASP A 264 -23.49 -4.64 2.17
CA ASP A 264 -23.56 -6.08 2.44
C ASP A 264 -22.55 -6.91 1.67
N ALA A 265 -21.69 -6.29 0.86
CA ALA A 265 -20.59 -6.94 0.17
C ALA A 265 -19.42 -5.98 -0.11
N ALA A 266 -18.20 -6.49 -0.05
CA ALA A 266 -17.01 -5.82 -0.54
C ALA A 266 -15.96 -6.84 -1.02
N VAL A 267 -15.15 -6.43 -2.00
CA VAL A 267 -14.02 -7.20 -2.54
C VAL A 267 -12.81 -6.27 -2.54
N TYR A 268 -11.79 -6.62 -1.76
CA TYR A 268 -10.57 -5.83 -1.61
C TYR A 268 -9.36 -6.65 -2.06
N PRO A 269 -8.76 -6.30 -3.22
CA PRO A 269 -7.44 -6.79 -3.56
C PRO A 269 -6.36 -6.03 -2.79
N PHE A 270 -5.39 -6.78 -2.26
CA PHE A 270 -4.19 -6.28 -1.61
C PHE A 270 -2.98 -6.74 -2.40
N ALA A 271 -2.18 -5.77 -2.85
CA ALA A 271 -1.13 -5.96 -3.84
C ALA A 271 -1.64 -6.58 -5.17
N GLN A 272 -0.91 -6.32 -6.26
CA GLN A 272 -1.23 -6.78 -7.64
C GLN A 272 -2.73 -6.86 -7.97
N GLU A 273 -3.40 -5.71 -7.98
CA GLU A 273 -4.86 -5.61 -8.05
C GLU A 273 -5.41 -5.76 -9.48
N ASP A 274 -4.56 -5.81 -10.51
CA ASP A 274 -4.95 -5.69 -11.90
C ASP A 274 -5.90 -6.80 -12.36
N MET A 275 -5.73 -8.03 -11.87
CA MET A 275 -6.60 -9.15 -12.25
C MET A 275 -7.92 -9.17 -11.49
N VAL A 276 -7.91 -8.77 -10.23
CA VAL A 276 -9.13 -8.63 -9.45
C VAL A 276 -9.97 -7.48 -10.00
N ASN A 277 -9.33 -6.33 -10.27
CA ASN A 277 -10.00 -5.18 -10.87
C ASN A 277 -10.49 -5.50 -12.30
N LEU A 278 -9.76 -6.29 -13.08
CA LEU A 278 -10.24 -6.77 -14.38
C LEU A 278 -11.50 -7.63 -14.22
N PHE A 279 -11.48 -8.59 -13.28
CA PHE A 279 -12.65 -9.43 -13.01
C PHE A 279 -13.85 -8.60 -12.52
N LEU A 280 -13.64 -7.63 -11.64
CA LEU A 280 -14.69 -6.79 -11.07
C LEU A 280 -15.24 -5.76 -12.05
N ASN A 281 -14.42 -5.20 -12.94
CA ASN A 281 -14.82 -4.13 -13.86
C ASN A 281 -15.13 -4.62 -15.28
N GLY A 282 -14.74 -5.86 -15.62
CA GLY A 282 -14.89 -6.44 -16.95
C GLY A 282 -13.91 -5.90 -18.00
N VAL A 283 -13.16 -4.86 -17.66
CA VAL A 283 -12.18 -4.21 -18.53
C VAL A 283 -10.87 -3.96 -17.79
N ASN A 284 -9.75 -4.07 -18.50
CA ASN A 284 -8.44 -3.79 -17.93
C ASN A 284 -8.26 -2.27 -17.79
N SER A 285 -7.87 -1.81 -16.59
CA SER A 285 -7.74 -0.37 -16.28
C SER A 285 -6.71 0.35 -17.16
N GLN A 286 -5.62 -0.32 -17.59
CA GLN A 286 -4.62 0.30 -18.47
C GLN A 286 -5.15 0.47 -19.90
N ILE A 287 -5.88 -0.54 -20.39
CA ILE A 287 -6.56 -0.46 -21.70
C ILE A 287 -7.61 0.64 -21.66
N LEU A 288 -8.42 0.69 -20.60
CA LEU A 288 -9.43 1.71 -20.40
C LEU A 288 -8.80 3.11 -20.38
N HIS A 289 -7.73 3.30 -19.59
CA HIS A 289 -7.01 4.56 -19.52
C HIS A 289 -6.48 4.99 -20.89
N HIS A 290 -5.78 4.09 -21.60
CA HIS A 290 -5.27 4.39 -22.94
C HIS A 290 -6.39 4.78 -23.91
N MET A 291 -7.50 4.04 -23.93
CA MET A 291 -8.66 4.35 -24.76
C MET A 291 -9.25 5.72 -24.41
N THR A 292 -9.42 6.03 -23.12
CA THR A 292 -9.93 7.34 -22.68
C THR A 292 -9.01 8.47 -23.11
N THR A 293 -7.70 8.36 -22.87
CA THR A 293 -6.71 9.38 -23.27
C THR A 293 -6.65 9.57 -24.78
N ALA A 294 -6.69 8.48 -25.56
CA ALA A 294 -6.72 8.55 -27.02
C ALA A 294 -7.96 9.27 -27.54
N LEU A 295 -9.13 8.99 -26.94
CA LEU A 295 -10.38 9.67 -27.29
C LEU A 295 -10.34 11.15 -26.89
N THR A 296 -9.83 11.49 -25.70
CA THR A 296 -9.65 12.89 -25.27
C THR A 296 -8.78 13.65 -26.27
N GLY A 297 -7.59 13.11 -26.57
CA GLY A 297 -6.68 13.76 -27.51
C GLY A 297 -7.19 13.82 -28.95
N PHE A 298 -8.08 12.91 -29.36
CA PHE A 298 -8.78 13.02 -30.65
C PHE A 298 -9.79 14.17 -30.64
N ILE A 299 -10.62 14.26 -29.60
CA ILE A 299 -11.66 15.29 -29.46
C ILE A 299 -11.06 16.70 -29.34
N GLU A 300 -9.98 16.86 -28.58
CA GLU A 300 -9.26 18.13 -28.42
C GLU A 300 -8.73 18.68 -29.76
N ARG A 301 -8.46 17.81 -30.75
CA ARG A 301 -7.97 18.22 -32.08
C ARG A 301 -9.09 18.58 -33.05
N VAL A 302 -10.35 18.25 -32.75
CA VAL A 302 -11.47 18.48 -33.67
C VAL A 302 -11.62 19.96 -34.07
N PRO A 303 -11.52 20.95 -33.15
CA PRO A 303 -11.59 22.37 -33.53
C PRO A 303 -10.51 22.78 -34.54
N ASP A 304 -9.32 22.18 -34.47
CA ASP A 304 -8.19 22.48 -35.36
C ASP A 304 -8.34 21.84 -36.75
N LEU A 305 -9.12 20.76 -36.86
CA LEU A 305 -9.41 20.10 -38.14
C LEU A 305 -10.38 20.92 -39.01
N ILE A 306 -11.13 21.84 -38.40
CA ILE A 306 -12.02 22.76 -39.11
C ILE A 306 -11.19 23.94 -39.61
N LYS A 307 -11.15 24.11 -40.93
CA LYS A 307 -10.45 25.24 -41.54
C LYS A 307 -11.18 26.54 -41.23
N ASP A 308 -10.42 27.60 -41.01
CA ASP A 308 -10.97 28.92 -40.68
C ASP A 308 -11.90 29.46 -41.78
N GLU A 309 -11.65 29.08 -43.04
CA GLU A 309 -12.46 29.43 -44.22
C GLU A 309 -13.87 28.81 -44.19
N ASP A 310 -14.05 27.69 -43.48
CA ASP A 310 -15.32 26.98 -43.39
C ASP A 310 -16.22 27.51 -42.25
N LEU A 311 -15.73 28.49 -41.47
CA LEU A 311 -16.43 29.04 -40.31
C LEU A 311 -17.17 30.34 -40.67
N ASN A 312 -18.45 30.43 -40.26
CA ASN A 312 -19.22 31.66 -40.42
C ASN A 312 -18.76 32.72 -39.41
N THR A 313 -17.92 33.64 -39.88
CA THR A 313 -17.29 34.70 -39.09
C THR A 313 -18.05 36.03 -39.08
N GLU A 314 -19.27 36.08 -39.63
CA GLU A 314 -20.07 37.31 -39.70
C GLU A 314 -20.47 37.85 -38.31
N VAL A 315 -20.54 36.98 -37.29
CA VAL A 315 -21.05 37.31 -35.95
C VAL A 315 -20.06 37.01 -34.83
N ARG A 316 -19.09 36.11 -35.05
CA ARG A 316 -18.09 35.70 -34.05
C ARG A 316 -16.73 35.50 -34.72
N SER A 317 -15.66 35.74 -33.98
CA SER A 317 -14.31 35.42 -34.43
C SER A 317 -14.11 33.90 -34.52
N VAL A 318 -13.17 33.47 -35.38
CA VAL A 318 -12.75 32.05 -35.50
C VAL A 318 -12.39 31.47 -34.14
N ALA A 319 -11.65 32.21 -33.31
CA ALA A 319 -11.24 31.78 -31.98
C ALA A 319 -12.46 31.52 -31.08
N GLU A 320 -13.43 32.45 -31.03
CA GLU A 320 -14.65 32.27 -30.23
C GLU A 320 -15.49 31.06 -30.67
N ILE A 321 -15.54 30.78 -31.98
CA ILE A 321 -16.27 29.61 -32.51
C ILE A 321 -15.55 28.32 -32.12
N LYS A 322 -14.22 28.25 -32.29
CA LYS A 322 -13.42 27.08 -31.94
C LYS A 322 -13.41 26.82 -30.42
N ASP A 323 -13.32 27.87 -29.60
CA ASP A 323 -13.41 27.75 -28.13
C ASP A 323 -14.80 27.26 -27.70
N SER A 324 -15.88 27.83 -28.24
CA SER A 324 -17.24 27.38 -27.94
C SER A 324 -17.50 25.94 -28.38
N LEU A 325 -16.92 25.52 -29.50
CA LEU A 325 -16.95 24.14 -29.96
C LEU A 325 -16.16 23.23 -29.01
N GLY A 326 -14.93 23.63 -28.62
CA GLY A 326 -14.10 22.92 -27.66
C GLY A 326 -14.82 22.64 -26.35
N LEU A 327 -15.47 23.66 -25.77
CA LEU A 327 -16.28 23.51 -24.56
C LEU A 327 -17.46 22.55 -24.74
N SER A 328 -18.13 22.60 -25.90
CA SER A 328 -19.25 21.71 -26.21
C SER A 328 -18.80 20.26 -26.37
N LEU A 329 -17.64 20.06 -27.01
CA LEU A 329 -17.00 18.76 -27.19
C LEU A 329 -16.52 18.18 -25.85
N GLU A 330 -15.93 18.98 -24.99
CA GLU A 330 -15.53 18.57 -23.64
C GLU A 330 -16.76 18.13 -22.82
N ALA A 331 -17.86 18.88 -22.88
CA ALA A 331 -19.11 18.50 -22.22
C ALA A 331 -19.68 17.19 -22.77
N ALA A 332 -19.68 17.00 -24.09
CA ALA A 332 -20.11 15.75 -24.73
C ALA A 332 -19.21 14.57 -24.33
N LEU A 333 -17.90 14.78 -24.25
CA LEU A 333 -16.92 13.77 -23.86
C LEU A 333 -17.11 13.36 -22.38
N ASN A 334 -17.32 14.32 -21.49
CA ASN A 334 -17.62 14.06 -20.08
C ASN A 334 -18.91 13.25 -19.92
N SER A 335 -19.96 13.59 -20.68
CA SER A 335 -21.22 12.82 -20.71
C SER A 335 -21.01 11.39 -21.22
N TYR A 336 -20.20 11.21 -22.28
CA TYR A 336 -19.82 9.89 -22.78
C TYR A 336 -19.11 9.05 -21.71
N TYR A 337 -18.11 9.60 -21.01
CA TYR A 337 -17.41 8.86 -19.95
C TYR A 337 -18.33 8.49 -18.78
N GLN A 338 -19.23 9.38 -18.38
CA GLN A 338 -20.23 9.09 -17.35
C GLN A 338 -21.17 7.95 -17.78
N GLY A 339 -21.71 8.02 -19.01
CA GLY A 339 -22.59 6.99 -19.56
C GLY A 339 -21.89 5.64 -19.72
N PHE A 340 -20.65 5.63 -20.22
CA PHE A 340 -19.85 4.41 -20.36
C PHE A 340 -19.52 3.78 -18.99
N GLY A 341 -19.11 4.60 -18.03
CA GLY A 341 -18.86 4.15 -16.66
C GLY A 341 -20.13 3.62 -15.98
N GLN A 342 -21.29 4.23 -16.25
CA GLN A 342 -22.58 3.76 -15.76
C GLN A 342 -22.94 2.39 -16.38
N HIS A 343 -22.73 2.23 -17.68
CA HIS A 343 -22.96 0.96 -18.36
C HIS A 343 -22.11 -0.18 -17.78
N ILE A 344 -20.81 0.05 -17.54
CA ILE A 344 -19.93 -0.93 -16.87
C ILE A 344 -20.48 -1.28 -15.47
N ARG A 345 -20.90 -0.27 -14.70
CA ARG A 345 -21.48 -0.49 -13.38
C ARG A 345 -22.73 -1.36 -13.43
N ASP A 346 -23.64 -1.08 -14.35
CA ASP A 346 -24.94 -1.75 -14.41
C ASP A 346 -24.85 -3.17 -14.97
N VAL A 347 -24.03 -3.37 -16.01
CA VAL A 347 -23.94 -4.65 -16.72
C VAL A 347 -22.95 -5.61 -16.08
N HIS A 348 -21.91 -5.10 -15.40
CA HIS A 348 -20.81 -5.95 -14.92
C HIS A 348 -20.60 -5.85 -13.40
N ILE A 349 -20.34 -4.66 -12.86
CA ILE A 349 -19.99 -4.50 -11.43
C ILE A 349 -21.16 -4.91 -10.53
N THR A 350 -22.36 -4.39 -10.81
CA THR A 350 -23.55 -4.59 -9.97
C THR A 350 -23.98 -6.06 -9.92
N PRO A 351 -24.07 -6.79 -11.04
CA PRO A 351 -24.34 -8.23 -11.00
C PRO A 351 -23.31 -9.03 -10.20
N VAL A 352 -22.01 -8.74 -10.36
CA VAL A 352 -20.95 -9.43 -9.60
C VAL A 352 -21.10 -9.17 -8.10
N MET A 353 -21.29 -7.91 -7.70
CA MET A 353 -21.47 -7.56 -6.29
C MET A 353 -22.75 -8.13 -5.69
N ASN A 354 -23.85 -8.20 -6.46
CA ASN A 354 -25.09 -8.83 -6.03
C ASN A 354 -24.93 -10.33 -5.77
N MET A 355 -24.06 -11.02 -6.53
CA MET A 355 -23.71 -12.41 -6.24
C MET A 355 -22.90 -12.51 -4.95
N VAL A 356 -21.81 -11.70 -4.81
CA VAL A 356 -20.96 -11.70 -3.60
C VAL A 356 -21.78 -11.49 -2.32
N ARG A 357 -22.80 -10.63 -2.37
CA ARG A 357 -23.74 -10.35 -1.28
C ARG A 357 -24.42 -11.60 -0.71
N VAL A 358 -24.69 -12.61 -1.54
CA VAL A 358 -25.46 -13.81 -1.15
C VAL A 358 -24.63 -15.09 -1.15
N LEU A 359 -23.33 -15.02 -1.50
CA LEU A 359 -22.48 -16.21 -1.51
C LEU A 359 -22.37 -16.84 -0.12
N PRO A 360 -22.53 -18.18 -0.01
CA PRO A 360 -22.22 -18.90 1.21
C PRO A 360 -20.71 -18.91 1.46
N LYS A 361 -20.32 -19.30 2.69
CA LYS A 361 -18.94 -19.22 3.21
C LYS A 361 -17.92 -19.98 2.34
N ASP A 362 -18.29 -21.15 1.85
CA ASP A 362 -17.46 -22.01 1.00
C ASP A 362 -17.26 -21.41 -0.40
N GLU A 363 -18.32 -20.84 -1.00
CA GLU A 363 -18.21 -20.16 -2.30
C GLU A 363 -17.43 -18.84 -2.20
N LEU A 364 -17.55 -18.10 -1.08
CA LEU A 364 -16.68 -16.94 -0.81
C LEU A 364 -15.21 -17.34 -0.81
N ALA A 365 -14.87 -18.46 -0.17
CA ALA A 365 -13.52 -19.00 -0.13
C ALA A 365 -13.03 -19.42 -1.52
N ALA A 366 -13.87 -20.12 -2.28
CA ALA A 366 -13.57 -20.56 -3.64
C ALA A 366 -13.33 -19.36 -4.57
N MET A 367 -14.15 -18.31 -4.48
CA MET A 367 -13.96 -17.07 -5.23
C MET A 367 -12.65 -16.38 -4.85
N ALA A 368 -12.35 -16.26 -3.57
CA ALA A 368 -11.11 -15.66 -3.09
C ALA A 368 -9.87 -16.41 -3.61
N GLU A 369 -9.88 -17.75 -3.54
CA GLU A 369 -8.83 -18.60 -4.08
C GLU A 369 -8.69 -18.44 -5.60
N ALA A 370 -9.81 -18.43 -6.34
CA ALA A 370 -9.81 -18.29 -7.78
C ALA A 370 -9.19 -16.96 -8.25
N LEU A 371 -9.49 -15.86 -7.55
CA LEU A 371 -8.94 -14.54 -7.86
C LEU A 371 -7.42 -14.47 -7.65
N VAL A 372 -6.90 -15.04 -6.56
CA VAL A 372 -5.45 -15.10 -6.32
C VAL A 372 -4.77 -16.02 -7.34
N ASN A 373 -5.38 -17.17 -7.66
CA ASN A 373 -4.90 -18.08 -8.71
C ASN A 373 -4.85 -17.41 -10.08
N LEU A 374 -5.87 -16.62 -10.43
CA LEU A 374 -5.93 -15.90 -11.70
C LEU A 374 -4.75 -14.92 -11.84
N THR A 375 -4.42 -14.21 -10.76
CA THR A 375 -3.24 -13.33 -10.72
C THR A 375 -1.95 -14.11 -10.90
N ALA A 376 -1.76 -15.21 -10.17
CA ALA A 376 -0.59 -16.07 -10.28
C ALA A 376 -0.44 -16.64 -11.71
N PHE A 377 -1.54 -17.11 -12.30
CA PHE A 377 -1.57 -17.68 -13.65
C PHE A 377 -1.17 -16.65 -14.71
N LYS A 378 -1.70 -15.42 -14.66
CA LYS A 378 -1.30 -14.37 -15.60
C LYS A 378 0.19 -14.07 -15.52
N ARG A 379 0.77 -14.00 -14.31
CA ARG A 379 2.20 -13.73 -14.14
C ARG A 379 3.05 -14.85 -14.75
N LYS A 380 2.66 -16.10 -14.54
CA LYS A 380 3.31 -17.26 -15.17
C LYS A 380 3.27 -17.22 -16.71
N MET A 381 2.19 -16.72 -17.29
CA MET A 381 1.99 -16.66 -18.74
C MET A 381 2.58 -15.40 -19.41
N THR A 382 3.08 -14.44 -18.63
CA THR A 382 3.67 -13.20 -19.15
C THR A 382 5.16 -13.12 -18.79
N ASN A 383 5.97 -12.39 -19.57
CA ASN A 383 7.41 -12.23 -19.32
C ASN A 383 7.73 -11.32 -18.11
N THR A 384 6.93 -11.42 -17.04
CA THR A 384 7.17 -10.76 -15.76
C THR A 384 7.75 -11.77 -14.79
N LEU A 385 8.66 -11.33 -13.91
CA LEU A 385 9.13 -12.17 -12.79
C LEU A 385 7.91 -12.75 -12.05
N GLU A 386 7.92 -14.07 -11.79
CA GLU A 386 6.89 -14.84 -11.06
C GLU A 386 6.82 -14.42 -9.58
N THR A 387 6.57 -13.15 -9.34
CA THR A 387 6.53 -12.52 -8.02
C THR A 387 5.24 -12.81 -7.25
N VAL A 388 4.32 -13.56 -7.85
CA VAL A 388 3.09 -14.06 -7.24
C VAL A 388 2.94 -15.52 -7.62
N GLY A 389 2.69 -16.38 -6.63
CA GLY A 389 2.49 -17.80 -6.88
C GLY A 389 2.74 -18.68 -5.67
N GLY A 390 2.95 -19.97 -5.94
CA GLY A 390 3.04 -21.02 -4.92
C GLY A 390 1.67 -21.44 -4.39
N PRO A 391 1.64 -22.22 -3.30
CA PRO A 391 0.40 -22.58 -2.62
C PRO A 391 -0.37 -21.34 -2.16
N ILE A 392 -1.69 -21.40 -2.18
CA ILE A 392 -2.55 -20.32 -1.68
C ILE A 392 -3.12 -20.76 -0.33
N ASP A 393 -2.95 -19.91 0.68
CA ASP A 393 -3.66 -20.06 1.95
C ASP A 393 -5.03 -19.41 1.83
N VAL A 394 -6.07 -20.11 2.28
CA VAL A 394 -7.47 -19.69 2.22
C VAL A 394 -8.12 -19.93 3.58
N ALA A 395 -8.71 -18.89 4.16
CA ALA A 395 -9.48 -18.99 5.39
C ALA A 395 -10.81 -18.25 5.26
N VAL A 396 -11.80 -18.71 6.02
CA VAL A 396 -13.07 -18.01 6.21
C VAL A 396 -13.22 -17.70 7.68
N ILE A 397 -13.65 -16.48 7.99
CA ILE A 397 -13.98 -16.05 9.34
C ILE A 397 -15.47 -15.76 9.37
N SER A 398 -16.15 -16.37 10.33
CA SER A 398 -17.53 -16.04 10.64
C SER A 398 -17.69 -15.81 12.13
N LYS A 399 -18.75 -15.08 12.52
CA LYS A 399 -19.00 -14.74 13.92
C LYS A 399 -19.12 -15.97 14.81
N GLY A 400 -19.78 -17.03 14.32
CA GLY A 400 -20.04 -18.25 15.10
C GLY A 400 -18.92 -19.29 15.03
N ASP A 401 -18.26 -19.44 13.89
CA ASP A 401 -17.27 -20.51 13.69
C ASP A 401 -15.82 -20.07 13.99
N GLY A 402 -15.60 -18.78 14.24
CA GLY A 402 -14.24 -18.24 14.32
C GLY A 402 -13.54 -18.26 12.96
N LEU A 403 -12.21 -18.33 12.98
CA LEU A 403 -11.39 -18.52 11.78
C LEU A 403 -11.26 -20.00 11.45
N VAL A 404 -11.74 -20.37 10.26
CA VAL A 404 -11.68 -21.72 9.70
C VAL A 404 -10.75 -21.73 8.48
N TRP A 405 -9.76 -22.62 8.50
CA TRP A 405 -8.88 -22.84 7.35
C TRP A 405 -9.58 -23.72 6.31
N ILE A 406 -9.78 -23.20 5.09
CA ILE A 406 -10.29 -23.97 3.95
C ILE A 406 -9.12 -24.66 3.23
N LYS A 407 -8.01 -23.94 3.10
CA LYS A 407 -6.77 -24.45 2.53
C LYS A 407 -5.60 -23.82 3.26
N ARG A 408 -4.68 -24.65 3.75
CA ARG A 408 -3.52 -24.17 4.50
C ARG A 408 -2.28 -24.92 4.10
N LYS A 409 -1.23 -24.19 3.75
CA LYS A 409 0.10 -24.75 3.54
C LYS A 409 0.78 -25.05 4.86
N HIS A 410 1.59 -26.10 4.86
CA HIS A 410 2.47 -26.46 5.96
C HIS A 410 3.89 -26.57 5.44
N TYR A 411 4.86 -26.02 6.18
CA TYR A 411 6.28 -26.21 5.88
C TYR A 411 6.79 -27.61 6.31
N PHE A 412 5.91 -28.41 6.91
CA PHE A 412 6.16 -29.77 7.37
C PHE A 412 5.00 -30.69 6.98
N PRO A 413 5.23 -32.00 6.85
CA PRO A 413 4.17 -32.97 6.61
C PRO A 413 3.27 -33.13 7.85
N PRO A 414 1.95 -32.94 7.75
CA PRO A 414 1.02 -33.06 8.88
C PRO A 414 1.08 -34.41 9.60
N GLU A 415 1.17 -35.49 8.83
CA GLU A 415 1.19 -36.88 9.28
C GLU A 415 2.39 -37.21 10.18
N LEU A 416 3.51 -36.49 10.02
CA LEU A 416 4.69 -36.64 10.86
C LEU A 416 4.62 -35.80 12.15
N ASN A 417 3.65 -34.89 12.25
CA ASN A 417 3.61 -33.86 13.29
C ASN A 417 2.25 -33.80 14.00
N ALA A 418 1.64 -34.96 14.27
CA ALA A 418 0.32 -35.04 14.92
C ALA A 418 0.23 -34.30 16.27
N THR A 419 1.34 -34.20 17.01
CA THR A 419 1.42 -33.44 18.28
C THR A 419 1.20 -31.95 18.10
N PHE A 420 1.63 -31.36 16.97
CA PHE A 420 1.39 -29.95 16.65
C PHE A 420 -0.12 -29.66 16.58
N TYR A 421 -0.88 -30.49 15.88
CA TYR A 421 -2.33 -30.32 15.73
C TYR A 421 -3.08 -30.52 17.05
N LYS A 422 -2.69 -31.54 17.84
CA LYS A 422 -3.27 -31.78 19.17
C LYS A 422 -3.02 -30.63 20.13
N ASN A 423 -1.87 -29.97 20.02
CA ASN A 423 -1.50 -28.86 20.90
C ASN A 423 -1.95 -27.48 20.35
N TYR A 424 -2.44 -27.40 19.12
CA TYR A 424 -2.74 -26.12 18.48
C TYR A 424 -3.78 -25.30 19.27
N PHE A 425 -4.75 -25.99 19.89
CA PHE A 425 -5.77 -25.41 20.77
C PHE A 425 -5.57 -25.71 22.27
N ARG A 426 -4.47 -26.35 22.69
CA ARG A 426 -4.24 -26.64 24.12
C ARG A 426 -3.99 -25.35 24.91
N GLY A 427 -4.63 -25.23 26.07
CA GLY A 427 -4.55 -24.06 26.96
C GLY A 427 -5.59 -22.97 26.66
N ILE A 428 -6.58 -23.27 25.82
CA ILE A 428 -7.82 -22.51 25.67
C ILE A 428 -8.86 -23.31 26.44
N ASP A 429 -9.25 -22.83 27.62
CA ASP A 429 -10.33 -23.45 28.39
C ASP A 429 -11.64 -23.16 27.64
N ASN A 430 -12.15 -24.18 26.94
CA ASN A 430 -13.52 -24.18 26.49
C ASN A 430 -14.34 -24.67 27.69
N ASP A 431 -14.99 -23.76 28.41
CA ASP A 431 -16.12 -24.12 29.27
C ASP A 431 -17.28 -24.67 28.42
#